data_AF-E2BYF4-F1
#
_entry.id   AF-E2BYF4-F1
#
_cell.length_a   1.000
_cell.length_b   1.000
_cell.length_c   1.000
_cell.angle_alpha   90.00
_cell.angle_beta   90.00
_cell.angle_gamma   90.00
#
_symmetry.space_group_name_H-M   'P 1'
#
loop_
_entity.id
_entity.type
_entity.pdbx_description
1 polymer ?
#
loop_
_entity_poly.entity_id
_entity_poly.type
_entity_poly.pdbx_seq_one_letter_code
_entity_poly.pdbx_strand_id
1 'polypeptide(L)'
;NKQHLREALLFCFNLKKSAAEVRRLLEEAYGEHAPSKITGEDWFKRFRSGDFDTEDKERSGRSKTIEDADLQALLDEDDTQTQDQLAEALNM
;
A
#
# COMPACT_ATOMS: atom_id res chain seq x y z
N ASN A 1 1.77 -0.90 9.98
CA ASN A 1 2.21 -2.28 10.31
C ASN A 1 2.90 -3.05 9.17
N LYS A 2 2.38 -3.07 7.93
CA LYS A 2 3.05 -3.82 6.83
C LYS A 2 4.40 -3.25 6.40
N GLN A 3 4.60 -1.94 6.55
CA GLN A 3 5.87 -1.28 6.24
C GLN A 3 7.02 -1.79 7.12
N HIS A 4 6.82 -1.91 8.44
CA HIS A 4 7.84 -2.42 9.35
C HIS A 4 8.37 -3.81 8.99
N LEU A 5 7.50 -4.70 8.47
CA LEU A 5 7.92 -6.01 8.01
C LEU A 5 8.86 -5.93 6.79
N ARG A 6 8.63 -4.95 5.91
CA ARG A 6 9.47 -4.70 4.72
C ARG A 6 10.80 -4.07 5.12
N GLU A 7 10.79 -3.16 6.08
CA GLU A 7 11.99 -2.58 6.68
C GLU A 7 12.84 -3.65 7.37
N ALA A 8 12.22 -4.58 8.11
CA ALA A 8 12.90 -5.71 8.73
C ALA A 8 13.51 -6.66 7.67
N LEU A 9 12.80 -6.91 6.56
CA LEU A 9 13.32 -7.67 5.43
C LEU A 9 14.51 -6.97 4.77
N LEU A 10 14.45 -5.64 4.60
CA LEU A 10 15.53 -4.83 4.06
C LEU A 10 16.77 -4.85 4.97
N PHE A 11 16.57 -4.73 6.28
CA PHE A 11 17.64 -4.87 7.27
C PHE A 11 18.32 -6.24 7.15
N CYS A 12 17.54 -7.33 7.09
CA CYS A 12 18.05 -8.68 6.90
C CYS A 12 18.83 -8.84 5.59
N PHE A 13 18.33 -8.24 4.50
CA PHE A 13 18.99 -8.23 3.19
C PHE A 13 20.35 -7.52 3.26
N ASN A 14 20.42 -6.36 3.92
CA ASN A 14 21.66 -5.59 4.10
C ASN A 14 22.70 -6.34 4.96
N LEU A 15 22.24 -7.13 5.93
CA LEU A 15 23.09 -8.03 6.71
C LEU A 15 23.59 -9.26 5.93
N LYS A 16 23.20 -9.41 4.65
CA LYS A 16 23.54 -10.55 3.79
C LYS A 16 23.13 -11.89 4.41
N LYS A 17 22.04 -11.90 5.17
CA LYS A 17 21.49 -13.12 5.78
C LYS A 17 20.96 -14.07 4.73
N SER A 18 21.16 -15.37 4.95
CA SER A 18 20.58 -16.40 4.11
C SER A 18 19.06 -16.45 4.29
N ALA A 19 18.33 -16.94 3.28
CA ALA A 19 16.86 -17.05 3.37
C ALA A 19 16.39 -17.87 4.59
N ALA A 20 17.17 -18.88 4.99
CA ALA A 20 16.87 -19.69 6.17
C ALA A 20 17.03 -18.91 7.48
N GLU A 21 18.07 -18.08 7.61
CA GLU A 21 18.25 -17.20 8.77
C GLU A 21 17.16 -16.13 8.84
N VAL A 22 16.84 -15.51 7.70
CA VAL A 22 15.78 -14.49 7.63
C VAL A 22 14.44 -15.07 8.04
N ARG A 23 14.08 -16.25 7.54
CA ARG A 23 12.85 -16.93 7.96
C ARG A 23 12.81 -17.14 9.47
N ARG A 24 13.88 -17.68 10.06
CA ARG A 24 13.95 -17.91 11.52
C ARG A 24 13.83 -16.62 12.31
N LEU A 25 14.54 -15.56 11.92
CA LEU A 25 14.48 -14.26 12.58
C LEU A 25 13.08 -13.65 12.53
N LEU A 26 12.40 -13.76 11.38
CA LEU A 26 11.04 -13.23 11.23
C LEU A 26 10.01 -14.06 12.01
N GLU A 27 10.13 -15.39 12.00
CA GLU A 27 9.28 -16.28 12.80
C GLU A 27 9.48 -16.04 14.31
N GLU A 28 10.71 -15.82 14.76
CA GLU A 28 11.04 -15.55 16.17
C GLU A 28 10.51 -14.17 16.62
N ALA A 29 10.66 -13.14 15.79
CA ALA A 29 10.25 -11.78 16.13
C ALA A 29 8.74 -11.54 15.98
N TYR A 30 8.09 -12.15 14.98
CA TYR A 30 6.71 -11.85 14.60
C TYR A 30 5.74 -13.03 14.73
N GLY A 31 6.23 -14.26 14.91
CA GLY A 31 5.39 -15.45 15.02
C GLY A 31 4.45 -15.60 13.83
N GLU A 32 3.15 -15.72 14.11
CA GLU A 32 2.09 -15.84 13.09
C GLU A 32 1.93 -14.59 12.21
N HIS A 33 2.45 -13.44 12.66
CA HIS A 33 2.43 -12.19 11.88
C HIS A 33 3.64 -12.05 10.94
N ALA A 34 4.52 -13.06 10.90
CA ALA A 34 5.65 -13.06 9.99
C ALA A 34 5.19 -13.05 8.51
N PRO A 35 5.98 -12.43 7.61
CA PRO A 35 5.68 -12.48 6.18
C PRO A 35 5.67 -13.91 5.67
N SER A 36 4.76 -14.23 4.75
CA SER A 36 4.82 -15.52 4.06
C SER A 36 6.12 -15.65 3.26
N LYS A 37 6.56 -16.89 3.03
CA LYS A 37 7.76 -17.18 2.22
C LYS A 37 7.73 -16.46 0.86
N ILE A 38 6.58 -16.50 0.18
CA ILE A 38 6.38 -15.86 -1.13
C ILE A 38 6.59 -14.34 -1.03
N THR A 39 5.98 -13.72 0.00
CA THR A 39 6.11 -12.27 0.23
C THR A 39 7.57 -11.90 0.47
N GLY A 40 8.28 -12.64 1.33
CA GLY A 40 9.70 -12.40 1.60
C GLY A 40 10.57 -12.53 0.36
N GLU A 41 10.35 -13.57 -0.45
CA GLU A 41 11.10 -13.79 -1.70
C GLU A 41 10.90 -12.66 -2.72
N ASP A 42 9.67 -12.17 -2.88
CA ASP A 42 9.37 -11.07 -3.81
C ASP A 42 10.00 -9.75 -3.37
N TRP A 43 10.00 -9.44 -2.07
CA TRP A 43 10.75 -8.30 -1.53
C TRP A 43 12.25 -8.44 -1.76
N PHE A 44 12.81 -9.63 -1.54
CA PHE A 44 14.21 -9.90 -1.82
C PHE A 44 14.56 -9.76 -3.31
N LYS A 45 13.65 -10.12 -4.23
CA LYS A 45 13.84 -9.84 -5.67
C LYS A 45 13.90 -8.33 -5.94
N ARG A 46 13.00 -7.55 -5.35
CA ARG A 46 12.99 -6.08 -5.48
C ARG A 46 14.27 -5.43 -4.94
N PHE A 47 14.74 -5.86 -3.77
CA PHE A 47 16.01 -5.36 -3.21
C PHE A 47 17.20 -5.71 -4.09
N ARG A 48 17.22 -6.90 -4.70
CA ARG A 48 18.26 -7.27 -5.68
C ARG A 48 18.24 -6.42 -6.95
N SER A 49 17.07 -5.90 -7.35
CA SER A 49 16.98 -4.94 -8.45
C SER A 49 17.31 -3.49 -8.05
N GLY A 50 17.68 -3.25 -6.78
CA GLY A 50 18.02 -1.92 -6.26
C GLY A 50 16.81 -1.07 -5.85
N ASP A 51 15.61 -1.65 -5.80
CA ASP A 51 14.41 -0.98 -5.31
C ASP A 51 14.26 -1.23 -3.81
N PHE A 52 14.69 -0.24 -3.01
CA PHE A 52 14.66 -0.29 -1.54
C PHE A 52 13.46 0.44 -0.92
N ASP A 53 12.54 0.92 -1.75
CA ASP A 53 11.35 1.62 -1.28
C ASP A 53 10.38 0.64 -0.59
N THR A 54 10.22 0.81 0.72
CA THR A 54 9.35 -0.01 1.57
C THR A 54 7.93 0.53 1.68
N GLU A 55 7.68 1.75 1.21
CA GLU A 55 6.35 2.37 1.28
C GLU A 55 5.37 1.69 0.32
N ASP A 56 4.08 1.80 0.64
CA ASP A 56 3.05 1.42 -0.31
C ASP A 56 2.98 2.50 -1.39
N LYS A 57 3.40 2.14 -2.60
CA LYS A 57 3.18 2.99 -3.78
C LYS A 57 1.68 3.15 -4.01
N GLU A 58 1.28 4.33 -4.48
CA GLU A 58 -0.08 4.54 -4.95
C GLU A 58 -0.46 3.43 -5.93
N ARG A 59 -1.54 2.73 -5.63
CA ARG A 59 -2.07 1.73 -6.54
C ARG A 59 -2.71 2.48 -7.69
N SER A 60 -2.30 2.17 -8.92
CA SER A 60 -3.08 2.53 -10.09
C SER A 60 -4.43 1.82 -10.00
N GLY A 61 -5.45 2.55 -9.58
CA GLY A 61 -6.85 2.16 -9.49
C GLY A 61 -7.68 3.42 -9.68
N ARG A 62 -8.96 3.29 -10.03
CA ARG A 62 -9.80 4.44 -10.38
C ARG A 62 -10.14 5.27 -9.14
N SER A 63 -9.27 6.21 -8.75
CA SER A 63 -9.72 7.39 -8.00
C SER A 63 -10.21 8.41 -9.02
N LYS A 64 -11.52 8.47 -9.26
CA LYS A 64 -12.11 9.75 -9.68
C LYS A 64 -12.09 10.62 -8.43
N THR A 65 -10.97 11.28 -8.18
CA THR A 65 -10.94 12.30 -7.13
C THR A 65 -11.74 13.47 -7.68
N ILE A 66 -12.99 13.58 -7.26
CA ILE A 66 -13.76 14.81 -7.45
C ILE A 66 -13.17 15.81 -6.48
N GLU A 67 -12.88 17.03 -6.95
CA GLU A 67 -12.43 18.08 -6.04
C GLU A 67 -13.60 18.48 -5.13
N ASP A 68 -13.34 18.66 -3.84
CA ASP A 68 -14.38 19.08 -2.87
C ASP A 68 -15.06 20.39 -3.31
N ALA A 69 -14.35 21.24 -4.06
CA ALA A 69 -14.89 22.46 -4.65
C ALA A 69 -15.98 22.20 -5.71
N ASP A 70 -15.83 21.14 -6.53
CA ASP A 70 -16.82 20.77 -7.54
C ASP A 70 -18.10 20.24 -6.87
N LEU A 71 -17.95 19.44 -5.81
CA LEU A 71 -19.07 18.95 -5.02
C LEU A 71 -19.76 20.09 -4.27
N GLN A 72 -18.99 21.01 -3.70
CA GLN A 72 -19.52 22.17 -2.97
C GLN A 72 -20.30 23.10 -3.91
N ALA A 73 -19.83 23.33 -5.13
CA ALA A 73 -20.52 24.16 -6.12
C ALA A 73 -21.91 23.60 -6.48
N LEU A 74 -22.06 22.27 -6.59
CA LEU A 74 -23.35 21.62 -6.86
C LEU A 74 -24.32 21.76 -5.67
N LEU A 75 -23.82 21.62 -4.44
CA LEU A 75 -24.62 21.79 -3.24
C LEU A 75 -25.02 23.26 -3.00
N ASP A 76 -24.15 24.20 -3.37
CA ASP A 76 -24.46 25.64 -3.29
C ASP A 76 -25.53 26.04 -4.32
N GLU A 77 -25.63 25.33 -5.45
CA GLU A 77 -26.67 25.54 -6.47
C GLU A 77 -28.01 24.91 -6.06
N ASP A 78 -27.99 23.67 -5.55
CA ASP A 78 -29.17 22.98 -5.04
C ASP A 78 -28.79 21.94 -3.98
N ASP A 79 -29.09 22.26 -2.72
CA ASP A 79 -28.79 21.40 -1.56
C ASP A 79 -29.78 20.22 -1.39
N THR A 80 -30.80 20.14 -2.25
CA THR A 80 -31.81 19.08 -2.23
C THR A 80 -31.54 17.93 -3.20
N GLN A 81 -30.44 18.03 -3.97
CA GLN A 81 -30.04 17.02 -4.93
C GLN A 81 -29.80 15.64 -4.28
N THR A 82 -30.18 14.60 -5.00
CA THR A 82 -29.93 13.21 -4.60
C THR A 82 -28.51 12.77 -5.01
N GLN A 83 -27.99 11.73 -4.36
CA GLN A 83 -26.67 11.18 -4.70
C GLN A 83 -26.56 10.73 -6.16
N ASP A 84 -27.65 10.23 -6.77
CA ASP A 84 -27.65 9.82 -8.17
C ASP A 84 -27.51 11.01 -9.12
N GLN A 85 -28.16 12.13 -8.80
CA GLN A 85 -28.05 13.37 -9.58
C GLN A 85 -26.66 13.98 -9.48
N LEU A 86 -26.07 13.98 -8.28
CA LEU A 86 -24.69 14.41 -8.07
C LEU A 86 -23.70 13.50 -8.84
N ALA A 87 -23.92 12.19 -8.82
CA ALA A 87 -23.11 11.24 -9.57
C ALA A 87 -23.22 11.46 -11.08
N GLU A 88 -24.44 11.70 -11.60
CA GLU A 88 -24.66 12.01 -13.02
C GLU A 88 -23.97 13.32 -13.43
N ALA A 89 -24.10 14.37 -12.62
CA ALA A 89 -23.44 15.66 -12.85
C ALA A 89 -21.90 15.56 -12.84
N LEU A 90 -21.35 14.70 -11.97
CA LEU A 90 -19.92 14.47 -11.82
C LEU A 90 -19.39 13.36 -12.74
N ASN A 91 -20.24 12.85 -13.66
CA ASN A 91 -19.94 11.75 -14.57
C ASN A 91 -19.36 10.52 -13.84
N MET A 92 -19.86 10.19 -12.64
CA MET A 92 -19.41 9.09 -11.79
C MET A 92 -19.88 7.72 -12.26
#